data_AF-A0A2S7XS39-F1
#
_entry.id   AF-A0A2S7XS39-F1
#
_cell.length_a   1.000
_cell.length_b   1.000
_cell.length_c   1.000
_cell.angle_alpha   90.00
_cell.angle_beta   90.00
_cell.angle_gamma   90.00
#
_symmetry.space_group_name_H-M   'P 1'
#
loop_
_entity.id
_entity.type
_entity.pdbx_description
1 polymer ?
#
loop_
_entity_poly.entity_id
_entity_poly.type
_entity_poly.pdbx_seq_one_letter_code
_entity_poly.pdbx_strand_id
1 'polypeptide(L)'
;MTRTRQRGFSLLEVLVAFAILAITLGVLMNIFARASRTAILSSQYSQAAALAESKLNALGVEFPLEEGTITGEPENGFAWEITVIPVELQSPQPPFVKGGLPSSPPLEKGGRGD
;
A
#
# COMPACT_ATOMS: atom_id res chain seq x y z
N MET A 1 -68.84 38.81 -11.55
CA MET A 1 -67.97 39.05 -10.37
C MET A 1 -66.86 38.01 -10.37
N THR A 2 -65.63 38.37 -10.73
CA THR A 2 -64.46 37.53 -10.47
C THR A 2 -63.28 38.45 -10.20
N ARG A 3 -63.00 38.68 -8.91
CA ARG A 3 -61.84 39.44 -8.46
C ARG A 3 -60.63 38.51 -8.58
N THR A 4 -59.74 38.80 -9.53
CA THR A 4 -58.47 38.10 -9.70
C THR A 4 -57.60 38.31 -8.46
N ARG A 5 -57.19 37.20 -7.84
CA ARG A 5 -56.32 37.14 -6.66
C ARG A 5 -55.02 37.87 -6.97
N GLN A 6 -54.70 38.92 -6.22
CA GLN A 6 -53.45 39.67 -6.38
C GLN A 6 -52.25 38.75 -6.09
N ARG A 7 -51.32 38.66 -7.05
CA ARG A 7 -50.10 37.84 -7.05
C ARG A 7 -48.96 38.53 -6.28
N GLY A 8 -49.22 38.89 -5.03
CA GLY A 8 -48.25 39.54 -4.16
C GLY A 8 -47.39 38.55 -3.39
N PHE A 9 -46.37 37.93 -4.01
CA PHE A 9 -45.35 37.13 -3.31
C PHE A 9 -43.94 37.14 -3.95
N SER A 10 -43.68 38.01 -4.95
CA SER A 10 -42.48 37.95 -5.78
C SER A 10 -41.14 38.24 -5.07
N LEU A 11 -41.12 39.01 -3.98
CA LEU A 11 -39.86 39.34 -3.28
C LEU A 11 -39.40 38.22 -2.33
N LEU A 12 -40.34 37.64 -1.58
CA LEU A 12 -40.03 36.54 -0.67
C LEU A 12 -39.60 35.30 -1.45
N GLU A 13 -40.19 35.04 -2.62
CA GLU A 13 -39.84 33.92 -3.48
C GLU A 13 -38.40 34.02 -4.01
N VAL A 14 -37.98 35.20 -4.50
CA VAL A 14 -36.59 35.42 -4.93
C VAL A 14 -35.62 35.30 -3.75
N LEU A 15 -36.00 35.80 -2.56
CA LEU A 15 -35.19 35.66 -1.35
C LEU A 15 -35.05 34.21 -0.91
N VAL A 16 -36.12 33.42 -0.95
CA VAL A 16 -36.09 31.99 -0.65
C VAL A 16 -35.27 31.24 -1.69
N ALA A 17 -35.44 31.53 -2.97
CA ALA A 17 -34.63 30.93 -4.05
C ALA A 17 -33.15 31.25 -3.87
N PHE A 18 -32.80 32.49 -3.51
CA PHE A 18 -31.44 32.89 -3.22
C PHE A 18 -30.89 32.23 -1.95
N ALA A 19 -31.70 32.07 -0.91
CA ALA A 19 -31.31 31.36 0.30
C ALA A 19 -31.02 29.88 0.02
N ILE A 20 -31.88 29.21 -0.76
CA ILE A 20 -31.66 27.83 -1.20
C ILE A 20 -30.38 27.76 -2.05
N LEU A 21 -30.17 28.70 -2.98
CA LEU A 21 -28.96 28.77 -3.80
C LEU A 21 -27.70 28.93 -2.94
N ALA A 22 -27.71 29.84 -1.97
CA ALA A 22 -26.57 30.06 -1.08
C ALA A 22 -26.24 28.82 -0.25
N ILE A 23 -27.26 28.15 0.30
CA ILE A 23 -27.09 26.91 1.07
C ILE A 23 -26.54 25.80 0.18
N THR A 24 -27.13 25.58 -0.99
CA THR A 24 -26.71 24.52 -1.92
C THR A 24 -25.28 24.75 -2.41
N LEU A 25 -24.91 25.98 -2.76
CA LEU A 25 -23.54 26.33 -3.13
C LEU A 25 -22.57 26.11 -1.97
N GLY A 26 -22.96 26.45 -0.74
CA GLY A 26 -22.17 26.18 0.46
C GLY A 26 -21.91 24.69 0.67
N VAL A 27 -22.95 23.85 0.52
CA VAL A 27 -22.82 22.38 0.60
C VAL A 27 -21.93 21.85 -0.53
N LEU A 28 -22.11 22.33 -1.76
CA LEU A 28 -21.30 21.92 -2.91
C LEU A 28 -19.82 22.26 -2.70
N MET A 29 -19.52 23.47 -2.25
CA MET A 29 -18.15 23.90 -1.95
C MET A 29 -17.54 23.04 -0.82
N ASN A 30 -18.34 22.68 0.19
CA ASN A 30 -17.88 21.80 1.27
C ASN A 30 -17.49 20.40 0.77
N ILE A 31 -18.34 19.79 -0.07
CA ILE A 31 -18.08 18.49 -0.68
C ILE A 31 -16.85 18.56 -1.60
N PHE A 32 -16.77 19.60 -2.44
CA PHE A 32 -15.64 19.80 -3.34
C PHE A 32 -14.31 19.96 -2.57
N ALA A 33 -14.30 20.78 -1.52
CA ALA A 33 -13.12 20.97 -0.68
C ALA A 33 -12.66 19.66 -0.03
N ARG A 34 -13.60 18.80 0.41
CA ARG A 34 -13.29 17.47 0.93
C ARG A 34 -12.73 16.55 -0.14
N ALA A 35 -13.39 16.47 -1.30
CA ALA A 35 -12.97 15.63 -2.42
C ALA A 35 -11.55 15.99 -2.89
N SER A 36 -11.25 17.29 -3.03
CA SER A 36 -9.91 17.77 -3.41
C SER A 36 -8.84 17.39 -2.38
N ARG A 37 -9.12 17.52 -1.07
CA ARG A 37 -8.19 17.08 -0.02
C ARG A 37 -7.95 15.58 -0.07
N THR A 38 -9.01 14.78 -0.24
CA THR A 38 -8.89 13.32 -0.39
C THR A 38 -8.07 12.94 -1.61
N ALA A 39 -8.26 13.61 -2.76
CA ALA A 39 -7.49 13.36 -3.97
C ALA A 39 -6.00 13.67 -3.78
N ILE A 40 -5.68 14.78 -3.11
CA ILE A 40 -4.29 15.14 -2.78
C ILE A 40 -3.65 14.07 -1.88
N LEU A 41 -4.34 13.66 -0.81
CA LEU A 41 -3.83 12.61 0.09
C LEU A 41 -3.59 11.30 -0.66
N SER A 42 -4.54 10.88 -1.51
CA SER A 42 -4.38 9.67 -2.33
C SER A 42 -3.14 9.75 -3.24
N SER A 43 -2.88 10.91 -3.84
CA SER A 43 -1.69 11.11 -4.66
C SER A 43 -0.41 11.02 -3.84
N GLN A 44 -0.38 11.58 -2.63
CA GLN A 44 0.76 11.48 -1.72
C GLN A 44 1.07 10.04 -1.34
N TYR A 45 0.05 9.21 -1.07
CA TYR A 45 0.25 7.78 -0.81
C TYR A 45 0.88 7.05 -2.00
N SER A 46 0.40 7.29 -3.23
CA SER A 46 0.99 6.70 -4.43
C SER A 46 2.45 7.11 -4.63
N GLN A 47 2.78 8.38 -4.36
CA GLN A 47 4.15 8.87 -4.44
C GLN A 47 5.06 8.25 -3.38
N ALA A 48 4.60 8.13 -2.13
CA ALA A 48 5.33 7.47 -1.06
C ALA A 48 5.57 5.98 -1.36
N ALA A 49 4.57 5.29 -1.90
CA ALA A 49 4.69 3.89 -2.30
C ALA A 49 5.69 3.70 -3.44
N ALA A 50 5.65 4.56 -4.46
CA ALA A 50 6.62 4.54 -5.55
C ALA A 50 8.05 4.80 -5.06
N LEU A 51 8.23 5.72 -4.10
CA LEU A 51 9.54 5.93 -3.47
C LEU A 51 10.01 4.68 -2.72
N ALA A 52 9.13 4.05 -1.93
CA ALA A 52 9.46 2.83 -1.21
C ALA A 52 9.86 1.70 -2.17
N GLU A 53 9.11 1.50 -3.26
CA GLU A 53 9.45 0.52 -4.30
C GLU A 53 10.79 0.83 -4.97
N SER A 54 11.06 2.11 -5.27
CA SER A 54 12.35 2.53 -5.80
C SER A 54 13.50 2.22 -4.85
N LYS A 55 13.32 2.43 -3.54
CA LYS A 55 14.34 2.11 -2.52
C LYS A 55 14.55 0.61 -2.38
N LEU A 56 13.47 -0.19 -2.42
CA LEU A 56 13.56 -1.64 -2.42
C LEU A 56 14.30 -2.16 -3.66
N ASN A 57 14.02 -1.62 -4.85
CA ASN A 57 14.70 -2.01 -6.08
C ASN A 57 16.19 -1.63 -6.10
N ALA A 58 16.58 -0.62 -5.33
CA ALA A 58 17.99 -0.21 -5.17
C ALA A 58 18.76 -1.09 -4.18
N LEU A 59 18.09 -1.87 -3.32
CA LEU A 59 18.75 -2.82 -2.42
C LEU A 59 19.51 -3.90 -3.20
N GLY A 60 20.75 -4.18 -2.78
CA GLY A 60 21.64 -5.12 -3.45
C GLY A 60 22.33 -4.56 -4.70
N VAL A 61 21.97 -3.36 -5.16
CA VAL A 61 22.64 -2.65 -6.28
C VAL A 61 23.38 -1.43 -5.76
N GLU A 62 22.64 -0.51 -5.13
CA GLU A 62 23.16 0.75 -4.59
C GLU A 62 23.43 0.66 -3.09
N PHE A 63 22.61 -0.10 -2.37
CA PHE A 63 22.75 -0.34 -0.94
C PHE A 63 23.15 -1.80 -0.65
N PRO A 64 24.02 -2.06 0.33
CA PRO A 64 24.36 -3.43 0.72
C PRO A 64 23.13 -4.14 1.28
N LEU A 65 22.91 -5.39 0.87
CA LEU A 65 21.88 -6.26 1.43
C LEU A 65 22.43 -6.95 2.68
N GLU A 66 22.57 -6.16 3.75
CA GLU A 66 23.04 -6.62 5.05
C GLU A 66 21.95 -6.37 6.10
N GLU A 67 21.89 -7.23 7.11
CA GLU A 67 20.97 -7.06 8.23
C GLU A 67 21.17 -5.70 8.90
N GLY A 68 20.07 -4.99 9.14
CA GLY A 68 20.10 -3.69 9.81
C GLY A 68 19.13 -2.69 9.21
N THR A 69 19.36 -1.42 9.56
CA THR A 69 18.53 -0.29 9.14
C THR A 69 19.34 0.69 8.31
N ILE A 70 18.78 1.14 7.19
CA ILE A 70 19.36 2.14 6.30
C ILE A 70 18.40 3.33 6.23
N THR A 71 18.93 4.52 6.49
CA THR A 71 18.20 5.79 6.40
C THR A 71 18.97 6.76 5.52
N GLY A 72 18.30 7.80 5.02
CA GLY A 72 18.96 8.87 4.29
C GLY A 72 18.19 10.18 4.33
N GLU A 73 18.64 11.14 3.53
CA GLU A 73 17.97 12.43 3.40
C GLU A 73 16.54 12.25 2.86
N PRO A 74 15.59 13.08 3.34
CA PRO A 74 14.24 13.07 2.81
C PRO A 74 14.23 13.29 1.30
N GLU A 75 13.44 12.49 0.60
CA GLU A 75 13.34 12.52 -0.86
C GLU A 75 11.88 12.71 -1.26
N ASN A 76 11.63 13.60 -2.22
CA ASN A 76 10.28 13.95 -2.68
C ASN A 76 9.33 14.38 -1.53
N GLY A 77 9.89 14.95 -0.46
CA GLY A 77 9.13 15.37 0.72
C GLY A 77 8.79 14.24 1.70
N PHE A 78 9.33 13.03 1.50
CA PHE A 78 9.13 11.88 2.37
C PHE A 78 10.44 11.47 3.04
N ALA A 79 10.40 11.29 4.37
CA ALA A 79 11.44 10.57 5.07
C ALA A 79 11.29 9.07 4.79
N TRP A 80 12.41 8.37 4.66
CA TRP A 80 12.41 6.94 4.35
C TRP A 80 13.41 6.19 5.23
N GLU A 81 13.09 4.92 5.47
CA GLU A 81 13.90 3.98 6.22
C GLU A 81 13.72 2.61 5.57
N ILE A 82 14.80 1.85 5.45
CA ILE A 82 14.79 0.47 5.01
C ILE A 82 15.26 -0.39 6.18
N THR A 83 14.51 -1.45 6.49
CA THR A 83 14.92 -2.45 7.48
C THR A 83 15.09 -3.79 6.78
N VAL A 84 16.28 -4.38 6.90
CA VAL A 84 16.62 -5.70 6.38
C VAL A 84 16.72 -6.66 7.54
N ILE A 85 15.92 -7.72 7.51
CA ILE A 85 15.93 -8.79 8.51
C ILE A 85 16.18 -10.15 7.84
N PRO A 86 16.93 -11.05 8.49
CA PRO A 86 17.09 -12.41 7.99
C PRO A 86 15.75 -13.15 8.03
N VAL A 87 15.42 -13.85 6.94
CA VAL A 87 14.25 -14.73 6.85
C VAL A 87 14.73 -16.16 6.75
N GLU A 88 14.42 -16.98 7.74
CA GLU A 88 14.62 -18.43 7.66
C GLU A 88 13.61 -19.02 6.67
N LEU A 89 14.08 -19.35 5.47
CA LEU A 89 13.30 -20.14 4.53
C LEU A 89 13.32 -21.59 5.02
N GLN A 90 12.16 -22.11 5.42
CA GLN A 90 12.01 -23.53 5.71
C GLN A 90 12.42 -24.32 4.46
N SER A 91 13.54 -25.03 4.57
CA SER A 91 14.02 -25.95 3.55
C SER A 91 12.88 -26.90 3.18
N PRO A 92 12.56 -27.09 1.89
CA PRO A 92 11.58 -28.09 1.49
C PRO A 92 11.96 -29.43 2.14
N GLN A 93 11.08 -29.94 3.00
CA GLN A 93 11.28 -31.25 3.61
C GLN A 93 11.43 -32.24 2.45
N PRO A 94 12.59 -32.91 2.30
CA PRO A 94 12.73 -33.90 1.25
C PRO A 94 11.60 -34.92 1.42
N PRO A 95 10.91 -35.32 0.34
CA PRO A 95 9.78 -36.23 0.43
C PRO A 95 10.26 -37.50 1.12
N PHE A 96 9.69 -37.75 2.30
CA PHE A 96 9.83 -38.94 3.15
C PHE A 96 10.97 -39.89 2.74
N VAL A 97 12.14 -39.77 3.37
CA VAL A 97 13.13 -40.86 3.35
C VAL A 97 12.58 -41.97 4.25
N LYS A 98 11.71 -42.82 3.68
CA LYS A 98 11.16 -44.00 4.34
C LYS A 98 12.10 -45.17 4.05
N GLY A 99 12.96 -45.49 5.01
CA GLY A 99 13.80 -46.68 5.02
C GLY A 99 15.30 -46.36 4.99
N GLY A 100 15.97 -46.63 6.10
CA GLY A 100 17.41 -46.53 6.22
C GLY A 100 18.13 -47.30 5.11
N LEU A 101 19.25 -46.74 4.66
CA LEU A 101 20.21 -47.48 3.83
C LEU A 101 20.58 -48.76 4.61
N PRO A 102 20.37 -49.97 4.07
CA PRO A 102 20.97 -51.15 4.67
C PRO A 102 22.48 -50.93 4.67
N SER A 103 23.10 -51.01 5.84
CA SER A 103 24.54 -51.05 5.99
C SER A 103 25.08 -52.17 5.10
N SER A 104 25.95 -51.82 4.16
CA SER A 104 26.64 -52.77 3.29
C SER A 104 27.25 -53.89 4.14
N PRO A 105 27.11 -55.18 3.77
CA PRO A 105 27.72 -56.25 4.53
C PRO A 105 29.26 -56.12 4.50
N PRO A 106 29.98 -56.53 5.56
CA PRO A 106 31.43 -56.48 5.58
C PRO A 106 32.00 -57.33 4.44
N LEU A 107 32.98 -56.80 3.71
CA LEU A 107 33.69 -57.52 2.67
C LEU A 107 34.44 -58.70 3.31
N GLU A 108 33.90 -59.91 3.16
CA GLU A 108 34.59 -61.15 3.50
C GLU A 108 35.80 -61.28 2.56
N LYS A 109 37.01 -61.08 3.11
CA LYS A 109 38.25 -61.30 2.36
C LYS A 109 38.35 -62.78 2.02
N GLY A 110 38.05 -63.12 0.76
CA GLY A 110 38.26 -64.44 0.19
C GLY A 110 39.68 -64.93 0.46
N GLY A 111 39.76 -66.13 1.04
CA GLY A 111 41.00 -66.85 1.33
C GLY A 111 41.83 -67.07 0.07
N ARG A 112 43.13 -66.84 0.22
CA ARG A 112 44.15 -67.16 -0.77
C ARG A 112 44.47 -68.64 -0.64
N GLY A 113 44.08 -69.40 -1.65
CA GLY A 113 44.53 -70.77 -1.86
C GLY A 113 46.05 -70.85 -1.99
N ASP A 114 46.56 -71.89 -1.33
CA ASP A 114 47.70 -72.74 -1.65
C ASP A 114 48.11 -72.81 -3.14
#